data_AF-A0A7X6UWG7-F1
#
_entry.id   AF-A0A7X6UWG7-F1
#
_cell.length_a   1.000
_cell.length_b   1.000
_cell.length_c   1.000
_cell.angle_alpha   90.00
_cell.angle_beta   90.00
_cell.angle_gamma   90.00
#
_symmetry.space_group_name_H-M   'P 1'
#
loop_
_entity.id
_entity.type
_entity.pdbx_description
1 polymer ?
#
loop_
_entity_poly.entity_id
_entity_poly.type
_entity_poly.pdbx_seq_one_letter_code
_entity_poly.pdbx_strand_id
1 'polypeptide(L)' 'MQVRIWTDSFIIIGEIDTLKDERLTDYIRERKGFIAVTQARVLNHGGEEQFRAPFINVSTRHIEIIMPGE' A
#
# COMPACT_ATOMS: atom_id res chain seq x y z
N MET A 1 4.74 -6.38 6.78
CA MET A 1 5.21 -6.79 5.44
C MET A 1 5.34 -5.57 4.56
N GLN A 2 6.47 -5.39 3.87
CA GLN A 2 6.66 -4.29 2.94
C GLN A 2 5.81 -4.48 1.68
N VAL A 3 5.23 -3.41 1.17
CA VAL A 3 4.40 -3.42 -0.04
C VAL A 3 4.70 -2.21 -0.90
N ARG A 4 4.40 -2.37 -2.19
CA ARG A 4 4.30 -1.28 -3.15
C ARG A 4 2.92 -1.32 -3.79
N ILE A 5 2.23 -0.20 -3.72
CA ILE A 5 0.84 -0.01 -4.16
C ILE A 5 0.83 1.05 -5.25
N TRP A 6 0.26 0.73 -6.40
CA TRP A 6 -0.04 1.68 -7.46
C TRP A 6 -1.52 2.02 -7.41
N THR A 7 -1.81 3.32 -7.43
CA THR A 7 -3.14 3.88 -7.63
C THR A 7 -3.17 4.71 -8.90
N ASP A 8 -4.36 5.21 -9.26
CA ASP A 8 -4.55 6.16 -10.37
C ASP A 8 -3.56 7.33 -10.38
N SER A 9 -3.20 7.83 -9.19
CA SER A 9 -2.45 9.08 -9.01
C SER A 9 -1.07 8.90 -8.40
N PHE A 10 -0.83 7.81 -7.65
CA PHE A 10 0.34 7.68 -6.80
C PHE A 10 0.91 6.26 -6.77
N ILE A 11 2.19 6.20 -6.38
CA ILE A 11 2.85 4.98 -5.92
C ILE A 11 3.08 5.13 -4.43
N ILE A 12 2.55 4.20 -3.63
CA ILE A 12 2.70 4.18 -2.18
C ILE A 12 3.59 3.00 -1.81
N ILE A 13 4.69 3.28 -1.13
CA ILE A 13 5.62 2.26 -0.59
C ILE A 13 5.55 2.35 0.93
N GLY A 14 5.41 1.23 1.61
CA GLY A 14 5.40 1.20 3.07
C GLY A 14 5.19 -0.21 3.60
N GLU A 15 4.72 -0.30 4.84
CA GLU A 15 4.46 -1.57 5.51
C GLU A 15 2.98 -1.75 5.79
N ILE A 16 2.48 -2.98 5.63
CA ILE A 16 1.17 -3.40 6.12
C ILE A 16 1.34 -4.42 7.23
N ASP A 17 0.42 -4.42 8.18
CA ASP A 17 0.39 -5.42 9.24
C ASP A 17 -0.55 -6.56 8.85
N THR A 18 0.05 -7.67 8.42
CA THR A 18 -0.64 -8.92 8.10
C THR A 18 -0.48 -9.89 9.26
N LEU A 19 -1.46 -10.75 9.50
CA LEU A 19 -1.26 -11.87 10.42
C LEU A 19 -0.10 -12.76 9.91
N LYS A 20 0.60 -13.43 10.82
CA LYS A 20 1.64 -14.39 10.43
C LYS A 20 1.06 -15.40 9.43
N ASP A 21 1.78 -15.63 8.34
CA ASP A 21 1.44 -16.54 7.24
C ASP A 21 0.23 -16.14 6.37
N GLU A 22 -0.32 -14.94 6.56
CA GLU A 22 -1.38 -14.41 5.71
C GLU A 22 -0.83 -14.01 4.34
N ARG A 23 -1.45 -14.51 3.27
CA ARG A 23 -1.11 -14.10 1.91
C ARG A 23 -1.62 -12.68 1.68
N LEU A 24 -0.81 -11.86 1.00
CA LEU A 24 -1.20 -10.49 0.60
C LEU A 24 -2.58 -10.45 -0.09
N THR A 25 -2.87 -11.43 -0.95
CA THR A 25 -4.16 -11.54 -1.64
C THR A 25 -5.33 -11.78 -0.70
N ASP A 26 -5.14 -12.57 0.35
CA ASP A 26 -6.20 -12.87 1.32
C ASP A 26 -6.45 -11.64 2.19
N TYR A 27 -5.37 -10.98 2.64
CA TYR A 27 -5.42 -9.70 3.34
C TYR A 27 -6.23 -8.63 2.60
N ILE A 28 -5.98 -8.45 1.30
CA ILE A 28 -6.70 -7.46 0.48
C ILE A 28 -8.18 -7.85 0.34
N ARG A 29 -8.48 -9.14 0.15
CA ARG A 29 -9.87 -9.62 -0.03
C ARG A 29 -10.68 -9.48 1.25
N GLU A 30 -10.07 -9.65 2.41
CA GLU A 30 -10.74 -9.56 3.71
C GLU A 30 -10.95 -8.11 4.16
N ARG A 31 -10.04 -7.18 3.80
CA ARG A 31 -10.16 -5.77 4.14
C ARG A 31 -11.08 -5.01 3.17
N LYS A 32 -12.36 -4.94 3.54
CA LYS A 32 -13.40 -4.24 2.77
C LYS A 32 -13.25 -2.71 2.87
N GLY A 33 -12.47 -2.14 1.96
CA GLY A 33 -12.50 -0.71 1.64
C GLY A 33 -11.17 -0.02 1.77
N PHE A 34 -10.39 -0.32 2.81
CA PHE A 34 -9.10 0.34 3.05
C PHE A 34 -8.03 -0.60 3.60
N ILE A 35 -6.77 -0.25 3.32
CA ILE A 35 -5.56 -0.87 3.84
C ILE A 35 -4.75 0.17 4.61
N ALA A 36 -4.42 -0.14 5.85
CA ALA A 36 -3.49 0.64 6.66
C ALA A 36 -2.06 0.41 6.17
N VAL A 37 -1.37 1.48 5.77
CA VAL A 37 0.05 1.47 5.39
C VAL A 37 0.83 2.36 6.36
N THR A 38 1.84 1.82 7.01
CA THR A 38 2.75 2.54 7.91
C THR A 38 4.08 2.83 7.23
N GLN A 39 4.85 3.78 7.79
CA GLN A 39 6.15 4.20 7.24
C GLN A 39 6.08 4.56 5.75
N ALA A 40 4.98 5.21 5.37
CA ALA A 40 4.60 5.39 3.98
C ALA A 40 5.43 6.47 3.29
N ARG A 41 5.89 6.14 2.09
CA ARG A 41 6.48 7.06 1.10
C ARG A 41 5.54 7.12 -0.09
N VAL A 42 5.16 8.33 -0.48
CA VAL A 42 4.27 8.57 -1.61
C VAL A 42 5.05 9.21 -2.74
N LEU A 43 5.05 8.55 -3.89
CA LEU A 43 5.67 9.00 -5.12
C LEU A 43 4.60 9.31 -6.15
N ASN A 44 4.87 10.20 -7.09
CA ASN A 44 4.11 10.26 -8.34
C ASN A 44 4.53 9.09 -9.26
N HIS A 45 3.81 8.90 -10.37
CA HIS A 45 4.14 7.86 -11.36
C HIS A 45 5.50 8.07 -12.06
N GLY A 46 6.07 9.28 -11.99
CA GLY A 46 7.43 9.57 -12.43
C GLY A 46 8.52 9.13 -11.44
N GLY A 47 8.15 8.62 -10.26
CA GLY A 47 9.08 8.18 -9.21
C GLY A 47 9.56 9.28 -8.27
N GLU A 48 9.09 10.52 -8.44
CA GLU A 48 9.43 11.64 -7.57
C GLU A 48 8.63 11.56 -6.27
N GLU A 49 9.34 11.66 -5.14
CA GLU A 49 8.73 11.65 -3.82
C GLU A 49 7.94 12.93 -3.56
N GLN A 50 6.63 12.77 -3.31
CA GLN A 50 5.71 13.86 -3.00
C GLN A 50 5.72 14.16 -1.50
N PHE A 51 5.59 13.12 -0.67
CA PHE A 51 5.65 13.25 0.79
C PHE A 51 5.88 11.89 1.48
N ARG A 52 6.11 11.96 2.80
CA ARG A 52 6.15 10.82 3.71
C ARG A 52 5.15 10.99 4.84
N ALA A 53 4.60 9.89 5.31
CA ALA A 53 3.70 9.89 6.46
C ALA A 53 3.91 8.63 7.31
N PRO A 54 3.81 8.74 8.66
CA PRO A 54 3.92 7.57 9.53
C PRO A 54 2.78 6.57 9.29
N PHE A 55 1.63 7.03 8.78
CA PHE A 55 0.45 6.24 8.50
C PHE A 55 -0.35 6.85 7.33
N ILE A 56 -0.85 5.99 6.44
CA ILE A 56 -1.82 6.32 5.38
C ILE A 56 -2.88 5.23 5.33
N ASN A 57 -4.14 5.63 5.28
CA ASN A 57 -5.26 4.72 5.03
C ASN A 57 -5.59 4.71 3.53
N VAL A 58 -5.18 3.65 2.82
CA VAL A 58 -5.27 3.57 1.36
C VAL A 58 -6.56 2.88 0.94
N SER A 59 -7.37 3.53 0.12
CA SER A 59 -8.60 2.92 -0.39
C SER A 59 -8.31 1.80 -1.39
N THR A 60 -8.81 0.61 -1.10
CA THR A 60 -8.70 -0.58 -1.99
C THR A 60 -9.38 -0.38 -3.34
N ARG A 61 -10.33 0.55 -3.45
CA ARG A 61 -11.06 0.83 -4.71
C ARG A 61 -10.19 1.50 -5.77
N HIS A 62 -9.13 2.18 -5.36
CA HIS A 62 -8.22 2.90 -6.25
C HIS A 62 -6.89 2.17 -6.43
N ILE A 63 -6.74 0.98 -5.86
CA ILE A 63 -5.54 0.16 -6.04
C ILE A 63 -5.65 -0.53 -7.41
N GLU A 64 -4.73 -0.20 -8.30
CA GLU A 64 -4.59 -0.87 -9.59
C GLU A 64 -3.70 -2.11 -9.45
N ILE A 65 -2.59 -1.96 -8.73
CA ILE A 65 -1.60 -3.02 -8.50
C ILE A 65 -1.10 -2.91 -7.05
N ILE A 66 -0.93 -4.05 -6.41
CA ILE A 66 -0.24 -4.15 -5.12
C ILE A 66 0.66 -5.37 -5.14
N MET A 67 1.92 -5.21 -4.74
CA MET A 67 2.89 -6.29 -4.67
C MET A 67 3.66 -6.24 -3.35
N PRO A 68 4.18 -7.38 -2.88
CA PRO A 68 5.20 -7.38 -1.83
C PRO A 68 6.40 -6.54 -2.28
N GLY A 69 6.92 -5.71 -1.37
CA GLY A 69 8.16 -4.98 -1.60
C GLY A 69 9.38 -5.91 -1.56
N GLU A 70 10.49 -5.44 -2.15
CA GLU A 70 11.83 -6.01 -1.94
C GLU A 70 12.35 -5.68 -0.54
#